data_AF-A0A1F4VVL7-F1
#
_entry.id   AF-A0A1F4VVL7-F1
#
_cell.length_a   1.000
_cell.length_b   1.000
_cell.length_c   1.000
_cell.angle_alpha   90.00
_cell.angle_beta   90.00
_cell.angle_gamma   90.00
#
_symmetry.space_group_name_H-M   'P 1'
#
loop_
_entity.id
_entity.type
_entity.pdbx_description
1 polymer ?
#
loop_
_entity_poly.entity_id
_entity_poly.type
_entity_poly.pdbx_seq_one_letter_code
_entity_poly.pdbx_strand_id
1 'polypeptide(L)'
;MSKIFVICPVRNADEGFTRFIHGYVENLEVQGHKVHLPPRDTDQTDPHGLEICLTNCDAIIAADEVHIWFDPKSTGSHFDRGMLFAMLRLRMTKKVVLINTVYRTDHKSFENVLLALAEGRDIGRSDIKVEV
;
A
#
# COMPACT_ATOMS: atom_id res chain seq x y z
N MET A 1 12.15 9.88 10.90
CA MET A 1 11.61 10.35 9.61
C MET A 1 11.58 9.17 8.66
N SER A 2 10.40 8.77 8.21
CA SER A 2 10.18 7.65 7.29
C SER A 2 9.68 8.17 5.94
N LYS A 3 9.98 7.45 4.86
CA LYS A 3 9.30 7.58 3.57
C LYS A 3 8.08 6.68 3.57
N ILE A 4 6.91 7.24 3.31
CA ILE A 4 5.63 6.57 3.39
C ILE A 4 4.98 6.60 2.01
N PHE A 5 4.56 5.43 1.52
CA PHE A 5 3.67 5.34 0.36
C PHE A 5 2.25 5.02 0.83
N VAL A 6 1.27 5.76 0.34
CA VAL A 6 -0.15 5.53 0.65
C VAL A 6 -0.80 4.74 -0.49
N ILE A 7 -1.28 3.53 -0.20
CA ILE A 7 -2.17 2.79 -1.10
C ILE A 7 -3.61 3.24 -0.79
N CYS A 8 -4.26 3.90 -1.75
CA CYS A 8 -5.64 4.34 -1.62
C CYS A 8 -6.36 4.42 -2.98
N PRO A 9 -7.72 4.43 -3.02
CA PRO A 9 -8.44 4.67 -4.25
C PRO A 9 -8.19 6.09 -4.79
N VAL A 10 -8.04 6.20 -6.12
CA VAL A 10 -8.00 7.48 -6.84
C VAL A 10 -9.37 7.79 -7.46
N ARG A 11 -9.96 6.79 -8.13
CA ARG A 11 -11.28 6.90 -8.77
C ARG A 11 -12.38 6.57 -7.78
N ASN A 12 -13.55 7.19 -7.94
CA ASN A 12 -14.74 6.97 -7.12
C ASN A 12 -14.54 7.23 -5.62
N ALA A 13 -13.55 8.07 -5.29
CA ALA A 13 -13.33 8.59 -3.95
C ALA A 13 -14.44 9.57 -3.59
N ASP A 14 -15.15 9.34 -2.49
CA ASP A 14 -16.11 10.31 -1.97
C ASP A 14 -15.40 11.49 -1.27
N GLU A 15 -16.12 12.58 -1.05
CA GLU A 15 -15.55 13.77 -0.40
C GLU A 15 -15.10 13.52 1.05
N GLY A 16 -15.78 12.62 1.76
CA GLY A 16 -15.43 12.28 3.14
C GLY A 16 -14.10 11.57 3.22
N PHE A 17 -13.90 10.55 2.36
CA PHE A 17 -12.62 9.89 2.18
C PHE A 17 -11.52 10.87 1.75
N THR A 18 -11.79 11.72 0.76
CA THR A 18 -10.81 12.71 0.27
C THR A 18 -10.37 13.64 1.40
N ARG A 19 -11.30 14.22 2.16
CA ARG A 19 -10.96 15.06 3.32
C ARG A 19 -10.15 14.30 4.37
N PHE A 20 -10.54 13.05 4.66
CA PHE A 20 -9.83 12.24 5.64
C PHE A 20 -8.39 11.95 5.22
N ILE A 21 -8.18 11.47 3.98
CA ILE A 21 -6.86 11.02 3.54
C ILE A 21 -5.88 12.19 3.45
N HIS A 22 -6.35 13.37 3.03
CA HIS A 22 -5.53 14.58 3.04
C HIS A 22 -5.12 14.98 4.45
N GLY A 23 -6.05 15.02 5.41
CA GLY A 23 -5.72 15.32 6.81
C GLY A 23 -4.79 14.28 7.45
N TYR A 24 -4.94 13.01 7.07
CA TYR A 24 -4.03 11.93 7.49
C TYR A 24 -2.60 12.16 6.98
N VAL A 25 -2.45 12.50 5.70
CA VAL A 25 -1.15 12.80 5.08
C VAL A 25 -0.52 14.05 5.69
N GLU A 26 -1.28 15.12 5.87
CA GLU A 26 -0.81 16.36 6.50
C GLU A 26 -0.28 16.11 7.92
N ASN A 27 -0.97 15.30 8.72
CA ASN A 27 -0.52 14.96 10.07
C ASN A 27 0.82 14.18 10.04
N LEU A 28 0.99 13.23 9.12
CA LEU A 28 2.25 12.51 8.95
C LEU A 28 3.38 13.45 8.53
N GLU A 29 3.11 14.39 7.62
CA GLU A 29 4.07 15.39 7.16
C GLU A 29 4.46 16.36 8.29
N VAL A 30 3.51 16.79 9.13
CA VAL A 30 3.77 17.59 10.35
C VAL A 30 4.66 16.85 11.35
N GLN A 31 4.54 15.52 11.44
CA GLN A 31 5.43 14.67 12.24
C GLN A 31 6.82 14.48 11.61
N GLY A 32 7.07 15.09 10.44
CA GLY A 32 8.34 15.06 9.73
C GLY A 32 8.53 13.82 8.85
N HIS A 33 7.47 13.10 8.48
CA HIS A 33 7.55 12.03 7.48
C HIS A 33 7.47 12.61 6.05
N LYS A 34 8.05 11.91 5.08
CA LYS A 34 7.85 12.21 3.65
C LYS A 34 6.80 11.25 3.11
N VAL A 35 5.68 11.79 2.63
CA VAL A 35 4.55 10.98 2.17
C VAL A 35 4.36 11.11 0.66
N HIS A 36 4.13 9.98 -0.01
CA HIS A 36 3.69 9.91 -1.41
C HIS A 36 2.22 9.47 -1.44
N LEU A 37 1.34 10.36 -1.89
CA LEU A 37 -0.10 10.14 -2.03
C LEU A 37 -0.44 10.09 -3.54
N PRO A 38 -0.80 8.93 -4.13
CA PRO A 38 -0.95 8.80 -5.58
C PRO A 38 -1.92 9.80 -6.24
N PRO A 39 -3.09 10.15 -5.66
CA PRO A 39 -3.94 11.22 -6.22
C PRO A 39 -3.26 12.59 -6.35
N ARG A 40 -2.21 12.87 -5.56
CA ARG A 40 -1.47 14.13 -5.52
C ARG A 40 -0.15 14.05 -6.30
N ASP A 41 0.57 12.95 -6.11
CA ASP A 41 2.00 12.84 -6.43
C ASP A 41 2.29 11.92 -7.63
N THR A 42 1.28 11.21 -8.15
CA THR A 42 1.40 10.40 -9.37
C THR A 42 0.54 11.01 -10.48
N ASP A 43 1.12 11.26 -11.66
CA ASP A 43 0.38 11.76 -12.82
C ASP A 43 -0.68 10.75 -13.27
N GLN A 44 -1.96 11.10 -13.09
CA GLN A 44 -3.10 10.23 -13.39
C GLN A 44 -3.57 10.29 -14.85
N THR A 45 -2.83 10.97 -15.74
CA THR A 45 -3.28 11.23 -17.12
C THR A 45 -2.89 10.14 -18.13
N ASP A 46 -2.08 9.15 -17.72
CA ASP A 46 -1.68 8.05 -18.60
C ASP A 46 -2.89 7.17 -19.01
N PRO A 47 -3.23 7.11 -20.32
CA PRO A 47 -4.36 6.35 -20.81
C PRO A 47 -4.21 4.83 -20.67
N HIS A 48 -2.97 4.33 -20.52
CA HIS A 48 -2.68 2.91 -20.39
C HIS A 48 -2.52 2.48 -18.93
N GLY A 49 -2.18 3.41 -18.05
CA GLY A 49 -1.90 3.19 -16.63
C GLY A 49 -0.54 2.55 -16.34
N LEU A 50 0.31 2.34 -17.36
CA LEU A 50 1.65 1.78 -17.19
C LEU A 50 2.56 2.73 -16.41
N GLU A 51 2.59 4.01 -16.79
CA GLU A 51 3.43 5.03 -16.14
C GLU A 51 2.96 5.28 -14.70
N ILE A 52 1.64 5.22 -14.46
CA ILE A 52 1.06 5.26 -13.12
C ILE A 52 1.57 4.08 -12.29
N CYS A 53 1.50 2.86 -12.84
CA CYS A 53 1.97 1.66 -12.14
C CYS A 53 3.48 1.70 -11.87
N LEU A 54 4.29 2.17 -12.83
CA LEU A 54 5.74 2.32 -12.67
C LEU A 54 6.08 3.34 -11.59
N THR A 55 5.46 4.52 -11.64
CA THR A 55 5.66 5.58 -10.63
C THR A 55 5.29 5.08 -9.24
N ASN A 56 4.13 4.42 -9.09
CA ASN A 56 3.73 3.84 -7.82
C ASN A 56 4.68 2.73 -7.37
N CYS A 57 5.14 1.87 -8.28
CA CYS A 57 6.11 0.82 -7.98
C CYS A 57 7.40 1.42 -7.40
N ASP A 58 7.98 2.42 -8.06
CA ASP A 58 9.20 3.09 -7.62
C ASP A 58 9.00 3.78 -6.25
N ALA A 59 7.84 4.40 -6.03
CA ALA A 59 7.50 5.01 -4.76
C ALA A 59 7.34 3.96 -3.64
N ILE A 60 6.72 2.81 -3.91
CA ILE A 60 6.64 1.69 -2.96
C ILE A 60 8.04 1.15 -2.67
N ILE A 61 8.89 0.94 -3.70
CA ILE A 61 10.28 0.47 -3.56
C ILE A 61 11.03 1.39 -2.59
N ALA A 62 10.94 2.70 -2.79
CA ALA A 62 11.63 3.71 -2.00
C ALA A 62 11.06 3.94 -0.59
N ALA A 63 9.85 3.43 -0.29
CA ALA A 63 9.19 3.62 0.99
C ALA A 63 9.70 2.66 2.08
N ASP A 64 9.80 3.19 3.29
CA ASP A 64 10.07 2.44 4.53
C ASP A 64 8.76 1.87 5.09
N GLU A 65 7.66 2.61 4.92
CA GLU A 65 6.32 2.22 5.36
C GLU A 65 5.32 2.30 4.20
N VAL A 66 4.38 1.36 4.19
CA VAL A 66 3.25 1.37 3.25
C VAL A 66 1.95 1.40 4.06
N HIS A 67 1.24 2.51 3.94
CA HIS A 67 0.00 2.77 4.66
C HIS A 67 -1.18 2.53 3.71
N ILE A 68 -2.14 1.71 4.11
CA ILE A 68 -3.16 1.17 3.22
C ILE A 68 -4.54 1.60 3.69
N TRP A 69 -5.24 2.37 2.85
CA TRP A 69 -6.69 2.46 2.91
C TRP A 69 -7.27 1.30 2.12
N PHE A 70 -7.85 0.32 2.81
CA PHE A 70 -8.45 -0.84 2.16
C PHE A 70 -9.84 -0.51 1.64
N ASP A 71 -9.96 -0.51 0.31
CA ASP A 71 -11.23 -0.60 -0.41
C ASP A 71 -11.18 -1.82 -1.34
N PRO A 72 -12.05 -2.84 -1.15
CA PRO A 72 -12.08 -4.02 -2.01
C PRO A 72 -12.46 -3.70 -3.46
N LYS A 73 -13.10 -2.55 -3.72
CA LYS A 73 -13.51 -2.12 -5.07
C LYS A 73 -12.40 -1.39 -5.82
N SER A 74 -11.33 -0.98 -5.14
CA SER A 74 -10.20 -0.28 -5.78
C SER A 74 -9.26 -1.25 -6.47
N THR A 75 -9.43 -1.40 -7.80
CA THR A 75 -8.60 -2.28 -8.63
C THR A 75 -7.15 -1.79 -8.75
N GLY A 76 -6.94 -0.47 -8.80
CA GLY A 76 -5.58 0.11 -8.78
C GLY A 76 -4.86 -0.21 -7.48
N SER A 77 -5.52 0.02 -6.33
CA SER A 77 -4.96 -0.36 -5.03
C SER A 77 -4.74 -1.87 -4.92
N HIS A 78 -5.52 -2.70 -5.60
CA HIS A 78 -5.27 -4.14 -5.66
C HIS A 78 -3.94 -4.47 -6.34
N PHE A 79 -3.64 -3.80 -7.44
CA PHE A 79 -2.37 -3.95 -8.14
C PHE A 79 -1.19 -3.53 -7.25
N ASP A 80 -1.28 -2.35 -6.61
CA ASP A 80 -0.24 -1.86 -5.68
C ASP A 80 0.00 -2.82 -4.50
N ARG A 81 -1.07 -3.42 -3.95
CA ARG A 81 -0.95 -4.46 -2.91
C ARG A 81 -0.23 -5.71 -3.40
N GLY A 82 -0.44 -6.10 -4.66
CA GLY A 82 0.29 -7.19 -5.30
C GLY A 82 1.79 -6.90 -5.40
N MET A 83 2.15 -5.67 -5.80
CA MET A 83 3.54 -5.23 -5.83
C MET A 83 4.17 -5.23 -4.43
N LEU A 84 3.49 -4.68 -3.43
CA LEU A 84 3.92 -4.73 -2.02
C LEU A 84 4.15 -6.17 -1.54
N PHE A 85 3.21 -7.08 -1.82
CA PHE A 85 3.33 -8.48 -1.46
C PHE A 85 4.58 -9.12 -2.07
N ALA A 86 4.84 -8.87 -3.36
CA ALA A 86 6.03 -9.37 -4.04
C ALA A 86 7.32 -8.83 -3.40
N MET A 87 7.37 -7.54 -3.08
CA MET A 87 8.52 -6.91 -2.41
C MET A 87 8.80 -7.52 -1.04
N LEU A 88 7.77 -7.68 -0.21
CA LEU A 88 7.89 -8.37 1.09
C LEU A 88 8.38 -9.81 0.91
N ARG A 89 7.85 -10.51 -0.09
CA ARG A 89 8.25 -11.89 -0.44
C ARG A 89 9.70 -11.98 -0.92
N LEU A 90 10.25 -10.91 -1.49
CA LEU A 90 11.64 -10.72 -1.89
C LEU A 90 12.51 -10.09 -0.78
N ARG A 91 12.01 -10.05 0.47
CA ARG A 91 12.71 -9.54 1.66
C ARG A 91 13.03 -8.04 1.63
N MET A 92 12.33 -7.27 0.81
CA MET A 92 12.33 -5.82 0.97
C MET A 92 11.49 -5.47 2.20
N THR A 93 12.17 -5.10 3.28
CA THR A 93 11.50 -4.81 4.56
C THR A 93 10.67 -3.54 4.42
N LYS A 94 9.36 -3.65 4.70
CA LYS A 94 8.42 -2.54 4.69
C LYS A 94 7.45 -2.71 5.85
N LYS A 95 7.23 -1.66 6.62
CA LYS A 95 6.19 -1.67 7.67
C LYS A 95 4.83 -1.45 7.01
N VAL A 96 3.88 -2.35 7.24
CA VAL A 96 2.52 -2.24 6.72
C VAL A 96 1.62 -1.66 7.80
N VAL A 97 0.86 -0.62 7.47
CA VAL A 97 -0.10 0.05 8.37
C VAL A 97 -1.46 0.10 7.70
N LEU A 98 -2.52 -0.27 8.42
CA LEU A 98 -3.90 -0.11 7.94
C LEU A 98 -4.45 1.24 8.42
N ILE A 99 -4.95 2.05 7.49
CA ILE A 99 -5.48 3.39 7.77
C ILE A 99 -6.91 3.30 8.28
N ASN A 100 -7.73 2.47 7.64
CA ASN A 100 -9.12 2.22 8.01
C ASN A 100 -9.30 0.83 8.65
N THR A 101 -10.44 0.64 9.30
CA THR A 101 -10.77 -0.64 9.93
C THR A 101 -10.95 -1.74 8.88
N VAL A 102 -10.19 -2.81 9.02
CA VAL A 102 -10.32 -4.05 8.24
C VAL A 102 -10.77 -5.16 9.18
N TYR A 103 -11.85 -5.85 8.82
CA TYR A 103 -12.42 -6.92 9.63
C TYR A 103 -11.93 -8.28 9.16
N ARG A 104 -11.59 -9.15 10.11
CA ARG A 104 -11.24 -10.54 9.82
C ARG A 104 -12.46 -11.29 9.31
N THR A 105 -12.28 -12.06 8.25
CA THR A 105 -13.31 -12.95 7.69
C THR A 105 -13.07 -14.40 8.13
N ASP A 106 -14.12 -15.22 8.12
CA ASP A 106 -14.08 -16.66 8.43
C ASP A 106 -13.52 -17.52 7.28
N HIS A 107 -13.48 -16.96 6.07
CA HIS A 107 -12.93 -17.58 4.85
C HIS A 107 -11.64 -16.89 4.39
N LYS A 108 -10.96 -17.46 3.38
CA LYS A 108 -9.79 -16.84 2.75
C LYS A 108 -10.20 -15.54 2.04
N SER A 109 -9.54 -14.44 2.40
CA SER A 109 -9.84 -13.09 1.89
C SER A 109 -8.57 -12.23 1.84
N PHE A 110 -8.63 -11.09 1.14
CA PHE A 110 -7.51 -10.13 1.13
C PHE A 110 -7.44 -9.34 2.44
N GLU A 111 -8.56 -9.17 3.12
CA GLU A 111 -8.68 -8.61 4.47
C GLU A 111 -7.79 -9.40 5.43
N ASN A 112 -7.92 -10.72 5.43
CA ASN A 112 -7.12 -11.60 6.28
C ASN A 112 -5.62 -11.56 5.92
N VAL A 113 -5.29 -11.40 4.64
CA VAL A 113 -3.90 -11.22 4.20
C VAL A 113 -3.34 -9.89 4.71
N LEU A 114 -4.07 -8.80 4.52
CA LEU A 114 -3.65 -7.47 4.95
C LEU A 114 -3.48 -7.36 6.47
N LEU A 115 -4.40 -7.97 7.23
CA LEU A 115 -4.27 -8.08 8.69
C LEU A 115 -2.99 -8.83 9.06
N ALA A 116 -2.70 -9.98 8.43
CA ALA A 116 -1.48 -10.73 8.68
C ALA A 116 -0.20 -9.94 8.37
N LEU A 117 -0.18 -9.18 7.27
CA LEU A 117 0.96 -8.34 6.91
C LEU A 117 1.14 -7.17 7.89
N ALA A 118 0.05 -6.53 8.31
CA ALA A 118 0.07 -5.46 9.30
C ALA A 118 0.46 -5.95 10.71
N GLU A 119 0.14 -7.21 11.04
CA GLU A 119 0.62 -7.91 12.25
C GLU A 119 2.14 -8.23 12.17
N GLY A 120 2.81 -7.94 11.06
CA GLY A 120 4.25 -8.13 10.89
C GLY A 120 4.64 -9.57 10.58
N ARG A 121 3.74 -10.40 10.02
CA ARG A 121 4.10 -11.76 9.61
C ARG A 121 5.16 -11.72 8.51
N ASP A 122 6.31 -12.32 8.79
CA ASP A 122 7.37 -12.49 7.80
C ASP A 122 6.93 -13.50 6.73
N ILE A 123 6.95 -13.04 5.48
CA ILE A 123 6.64 -13.85 4.30
C ILE A 123 7.83 -13.95 3.36
N GLY A 124 9.02 -13.48 3.75
CA GLY A 124 10.22 -13.52 2.93
C GLY A 124 10.55 -14.94 2.47
N ARG A 125 11.07 -15.08 1.25
CA ARG A 125 11.56 -16.39 0.75
C ARG A 125 12.54 -16.98 1.75
N SER A 126 12.32 -18.20 2.21
CA SER A 126 13.38 -19.01 2.83
C SER A 126 14.21 -19.65 1.71
N ASP A 127 15.53 -19.47 1.73
CA ASP A 127 16.45 -20.11 0.77
C ASP A 127 16.66 -21.61 1.07
N ILE A 128 15.63 -22.30 1.56
CA ILE A 128 15.67 -23.75 1.75
C ILE A 128 15.46 -24.36 0.36
N LYS A 129 16.58 -24.72 -0.27
CA LYS A 129 16.58 -25.70 -1.35
C LYS A 129 15.93 -26.97 -0.80
N VAL A 130 14.78 -27.35 -1.35
CA VAL A 130 14.33 -28.72 -1.26
C VAL A 130 15.25 -29.48 -2.21
N GLU A 131 16.27 -30.14 -1.66
CA GLU A 131 16.97 -31.18 -2.40
C GLU A 131 15.95 -32.29 -2.68
N VAL A 132 15.79 -32.60 -3.97
CA VAL A 132 14.97 -33.71 -4.48
C VAL A 132 15.75 -35.01 -4.29
#